data_AF-A0A3D5EE62-F1
#
_entry.id   AF-A0A3D5EE62-F1
#
_cell.length_a   1.000
_cell.length_b   1.000
_cell.length_c   1.000
_cell.angle_alpha   90.00
_cell.angle_beta   90.00
_cell.angle_gamma   90.00
#
_symmetry.space_group_name_H-M   'P 1'
#
loop_
_entity.id
_entity.type
_entity.pdbx_description
1 polymer ?
#
loop_
_entity_poly.entity_id
_entity_poly.type
_entity_poly.pdbx_seq_one_letter_code
_entity_poly.pdbx_strand_id
1 'polypeptide(L)'
;MTTYQRETDNLATLCQTQGKTWQSINPEYASRMRLQNRFRTGLDIAQYTADIMRADMAAYDADHSQYTQSLGCWHGFTAQQMMMAIKRHNKTTKRSYVYLSGWMVAALRSEFGPLPDQSMHEKTSVPALIEEIYTFLKQADARELDHLYKDLDQAKANGGDVQAVLDKIDNFESHVV
;
A
#
# COMPACT_ATOMS: atom_id res chain seq x y z
N MET A 1 8.83 -11.66 18.44
CA MET A 1 7.44 -11.16 18.48
C MET A 1 7.19 -10.41 17.19
N THR A 2 6.17 -10.83 16.46
CA THR A 2 5.80 -10.27 15.15
C THR A 2 5.34 -8.82 15.27
N THR A 3 5.31 -8.07 14.17
CA THR A 3 4.77 -6.69 14.21
C THR A 3 3.29 -6.73 14.61
N TYR A 4 2.56 -7.72 14.10
CA TYR A 4 1.17 -7.97 14.45
C TYR A 4 0.93 -8.23 15.95
N GLN A 5 1.72 -9.11 16.56
CA GLN A 5 1.61 -9.42 17.99
C GLN A 5 1.91 -8.19 18.85
N ARG A 6 2.96 -7.45 18.51
CA ARG A 6 3.35 -6.24 19.23
C ARG A 6 2.25 -5.18 19.22
N GLU A 7 1.63 -4.92 18.05
CA GLU A 7 0.51 -3.98 17.96
C GLU A 7 -0.70 -4.45 18.76
N THR A 8 -0.98 -5.76 18.76
CA THR A 8 -2.06 -6.35 19.55
C THR A 8 -1.80 -6.16 21.05
N ASP A 9 -0.59 -6.41 21.53
CA ASP A 9 -0.22 -6.26 22.94
C ASP A 9 -0.25 -4.79 23.39
N ASN A 10 0.22 -3.87 22.54
CA ASN A 10 0.15 -2.44 22.80
C ASN A 10 -1.32 -1.98 22.96
N LEU A 11 -2.20 -2.42 22.06
CA LEU A 11 -3.62 -2.10 22.12
C LEU A 11 -4.32 -2.78 23.30
N ALA A 12 -3.96 -4.01 23.64
CA ALA A 12 -4.50 -4.71 24.81
C ALA A 12 -4.16 -3.96 26.10
N THR A 13 -2.90 -3.52 26.24
CA THR A 13 -2.43 -2.70 27.37
C THR A 13 -3.19 -1.37 27.44
N LEU A 14 -3.41 -0.72 26.29
CA LEU A 14 -4.19 0.51 26.23
C LEU A 14 -5.65 0.30 26.66
N CYS A 15 -6.32 -0.73 26.14
CA CYS A 15 -7.69 -1.08 26.55
C CYS A 15 -7.78 -1.36 28.05
N GLN A 16 -6.80 -2.08 28.62
CA GLN A 16 -6.74 -2.33 30.07
C GLN A 16 -6.60 -1.03 30.87
N THR A 17 -5.77 -0.10 30.39
CA THR A 17 -5.57 1.22 31.04
C THR A 17 -6.85 2.06 31.04
N GLN A 18 -7.65 1.99 29.98
CA GLN A 18 -8.94 2.68 29.89
C GLN A 18 -10.06 1.98 30.68
N GLY A 19 -9.88 0.69 30.99
CA GLY A 19 -10.78 -0.08 31.85
C GLY A 19 -12.17 -0.29 31.22
N LYS A 20 -13.22 -0.17 32.05
CA LYS A 20 -14.60 -0.51 31.65
C LYS A 20 -15.13 0.30 30.46
N THR A 21 -14.63 1.51 30.24
CA THR A 21 -15.09 2.36 29.12
C THR A 21 -14.76 1.76 27.76
N TRP A 22 -13.70 0.94 27.66
CA TRP A 22 -13.22 0.34 26.41
C TRP A 22 -13.43 -1.18 26.36
N GLN A 23 -14.27 -1.74 27.25
CA GLN A 23 -14.48 -3.19 27.35
C GLN A 23 -15.03 -3.86 26.07
N SER A 24 -15.67 -3.09 25.18
CA SER A 24 -16.20 -3.58 23.90
C SER A 24 -15.19 -3.53 22.75
N ILE A 25 -14.02 -2.91 22.96
CA ILE A 25 -12.97 -2.82 21.96
C ILE A 25 -12.16 -4.11 21.98
N ASN A 26 -12.09 -4.79 20.84
CA ASN A 26 -11.21 -5.93 20.68
C ASN A 26 -9.84 -5.46 20.15
N PRO A 27 -8.75 -5.62 20.93
CA PRO A 27 -7.40 -5.19 20.54
C PRO A 27 -6.90 -5.83 19.24
N GLU A 28 -7.25 -7.10 19.02
CA GLU A 28 -6.82 -7.85 17.83
C GLU A 28 -7.44 -7.24 16.57
N TYR A 29 -8.75 -6.98 16.54
CA TYR A 29 -9.38 -6.34 15.38
C TYR A 29 -8.86 -4.91 15.15
N ALA A 30 -8.66 -4.13 16.21
CA ALA A 30 -8.08 -2.80 16.10
C ALA A 30 -6.64 -2.83 15.56
N SER A 31 -5.85 -3.85 15.92
CA SER A 31 -4.49 -4.03 15.38
C SER A 31 -4.51 -4.34 13.88
N ARG A 32 -5.44 -5.18 13.42
CA ARG A 32 -5.63 -5.50 11.99
C ARG A 32 -5.93 -4.23 11.19
N MET A 33 -6.85 -3.40 11.68
CA MET A 33 -7.20 -2.11 11.06
C MET A 33 -5.99 -1.17 10.98
N ARG A 34 -5.16 -1.10 12.03
CA ARG A 34 -3.93 -0.29 12.02
C ARG A 34 -2.93 -0.76 10.97
N LEU A 35 -2.72 -2.07 10.87
CA LEU A 35 -1.73 -2.66 9.95
C LEU A 35 -2.22 -2.62 8.50
N GLN A 36 -3.52 -2.76 8.27
CA GLN A 36 -4.15 -2.50 6.98
C GLN A 36 -3.99 -1.05 6.51
N ASN A 37 -3.77 -0.11 7.44
CA ASN A 37 -3.48 1.30 7.16
C ASN A 37 -2.02 1.67 7.54
N ARG A 38 -1.06 0.90 7.02
CA ARG A 38 0.38 1.07 7.29
C ARG A 38 0.88 2.50 7.05
N PHE A 39 0.46 3.13 5.95
CA PHE A 39 0.85 4.50 5.60
C PHE A 39 -0.25 5.48 6.01
N ARG A 40 -0.06 6.22 7.09
CA ARG A 40 -1.14 7.06 7.65
C ARG A 40 -1.31 8.36 6.86
N THR A 41 -0.23 8.86 6.28
CA THR A 41 -0.20 10.12 5.54
C THR A 41 0.51 9.97 4.19
N GLY A 42 0.29 10.92 3.29
CA GLY A 42 1.05 10.99 2.04
C GLY A 42 2.55 11.24 2.25
N LEU A 43 2.95 11.83 3.39
CA LEU A 43 4.37 12.01 3.72
C LEU A 43 5.04 10.69 4.09
N ASP A 44 4.34 9.78 4.78
CA ASP A 44 4.85 8.43 5.06
C ASP A 44 5.10 7.68 3.76
N ILE A 45 4.19 7.83 2.78
CA ILE A 45 4.33 7.25 1.44
C ILE A 45 5.53 7.86 0.73
N ALA A 46 5.60 9.19 0.68
CA ALA A 46 6.67 9.89 -0.02
C ALA A 46 8.06 9.54 0.53
N GLN A 47 8.21 9.43 1.85
CA GLN A 47 9.47 8.99 2.46
C GLN A 47 9.78 7.54 2.09
N TYR A 48 8.80 6.64 2.24
CA TYR A 48 8.98 5.22 1.92
C TYR A 48 9.39 4.97 0.46
N THR A 49 8.71 5.61 -0.49
CA THR A 49 8.99 5.43 -1.92
C THR A 49 10.26 6.14 -2.36
N ALA A 50 10.63 7.26 -1.71
CA ALA A 50 11.94 7.88 -1.92
C ALA A 50 13.08 6.95 -1.51
N ASP A 51 12.95 6.22 -0.38
CA ASP A 51 13.95 5.25 0.07
C ASP A 51 14.09 4.09 -0.93
N ILE A 52 12.97 3.58 -1.47
CA ILE A 52 12.98 2.56 -2.54
C ILE A 52 13.72 3.06 -3.77
N MET A 53 13.36 4.25 -4.26
CA MET A 53 13.97 4.83 -5.46
C MET A 53 15.48 5.03 -5.28
N ARG A 54 15.92 5.51 -4.12
CA ARG A 54 17.35 5.65 -3.80
C ARG A 54 18.08 4.32 -3.79
N ALA A 55 17.47 3.27 -3.23
CA ALA A 55 18.05 1.93 -3.24
C ALA A 55 18.17 1.37 -4.66
N ASP A 56 17.15 1.56 -5.50
CA ASP A 56 17.19 1.10 -6.90
C ASP A 56 18.18 1.90 -7.76
N MET A 57 18.33 3.20 -7.52
CA MET A 57 19.38 4.02 -8.16
C MET A 57 20.78 3.46 -7.84
N ALA A 58 21.06 3.19 -6.56
CA ALA A 58 22.35 2.62 -6.15
C ALA A 58 22.57 1.21 -6.73
N ALA A 59 21.50 0.41 -6.86
CA ALA A 59 21.59 -0.91 -7.50
C ALA A 59 21.92 -0.80 -9.00
N TYR A 60 21.34 0.17 -9.70
CA TYR A 60 21.63 0.42 -11.11
C TYR A 60 23.05 0.97 -11.35
N ASP A 61 23.53 1.84 -10.45
CA ASP A 61 24.90 2.35 -10.50
C ASP A 61 25.93 1.21 -10.34
N ALA A 62 25.62 0.22 -9.50
CA ALA A 62 26.47 -0.95 -9.30
C ALA A 62 26.35 -1.99 -10.43
N ASP A 63 25.16 -2.14 -11.01
CA ASP A 63 24.86 -3.08 -12.10
C ASP A 63 23.73 -2.53 -12.99
N HIS A 64 24.08 -2.09 -14.20
CA HIS A 64 23.15 -1.50 -15.16
C HIS A 64 22.05 -2.45 -15.65
N SER A 65 22.16 -3.76 -15.42
CA SER A 65 21.05 -4.69 -15.70
C SER A 65 19.91 -4.56 -14.69
N GLN A 66 20.13 -3.90 -13.55
CA GLN A 66 19.15 -3.71 -12.48
C GLN A 66 18.32 -2.42 -12.67
N TYR A 67 17.85 -2.17 -13.89
CA TYR A 67 17.03 -1.00 -14.22
C TYR A 67 15.59 -1.11 -13.68
N THR A 68 14.86 0.00 -13.74
CA THR A 68 13.48 0.12 -13.28
C THR A 68 12.51 0.38 -14.43
N GLN A 69 11.22 0.05 -14.24
CA GLN A 69 10.19 0.23 -15.25
C GLN A 69 8.89 0.78 -14.65
N SER A 70 8.12 1.49 -15.48
CA SER A 70 6.82 2.02 -15.09
C SER A 70 5.88 2.07 -16.30
N LEU A 71 4.58 2.10 -16.05
CA LEU A 71 3.58 2.49 -17.04
C LEU A 71 2.80 3.71 -16.54
N GLY A 72 2.38 4.54 -17.49
CA GLY A 72 1.48 5.64 -17.22
C GLY A 72 0.13 5.14 -16.72
N CYS A 73 -0.32 5.61 -15.55
CA CYS A 73 -1.66 5.33 -15.03
C CYS A 73 -2.46 6.64 -14.93
N TRP A 74 -3.61 6.70 -15.61
CA TRP A 74 -4.47 7.88 -15.64
C TRP A 74 -5.53 7.89 -14.52
N HIS A 75 -5.66 6.80 -13.77
CA HIS A 75 -6.60 6.67 -12.65
C HIS A 75 -6.08 5.69 -11.59
N GLY A 76 -6.44 5.88 -10.33
CA GLY A 76 -5.98 5.03 -9.22
C GLY A 76 -6.34 3.55 -9.40
N PHE A 77 -7.52 3.26 -9.93
CA PHE A 77 -7.90 1.89 -10.29
C PHE A 77 -6.95 1.25 -11.32
N THR A 78 -6.49 2.00 -12.33
CA THR A 78 -5.55 1.46 -13.32
C THR A 78 -4.19 1.15 -12.70
N ALA A 79 -3.70 2.01 -11.80
CA ALA A 79 -2.48 1.77 -11.03
C ALA A 79 -2.61 0.54 -10.11
N GLN A 80 -3.75 0.40 -9.42
CA GLN A 80 -4.04 -0.76 -8.59
C GLN A 80 -4.01 -2.07 -9.40
N GLN A 81 -4.75 -2.14 -10.51
CA GLN A 81 -4.78 -3.36 -11.32
C GLN A 81 -3.40 -3.70 -11.90
N MET A 82 -2.65 -2.67 -12.35
CA MET A 82 -1.28 -2.85 -12.81
C MET A 82 -0.40 -3.46 -11.72
N MET A 83 -0.37 -2.87 -10.52
CA MET A 83 0.52 -3.33 -9.46
C MET A 83 0.13 -4.71 -8.92
N MET A 84 -1.17 -4.99 -8.81
CA MET A 84 -1.66 -6.31 -8.45
C MET A 84 -1.27 -7.37 -9.48
N ALA A 85 -1.31 -7.05 -10.78
CA ALA A 85 -0.88 -7.96 -11.84
C ALA A 85 0.63 -8.22 -11.76
N ILE A 86 1.44 -7.16 -11.59
CA ILE A 86 2.90 -7.25 -11.42
C ILE A 86 3.23 -8.19 -10.25
N LYS A 87 2.67 -7.94 -9.07
CA LYS A 87 2.93 -8.76 -7.88
C LYS A 87 2.46 -10.21 -8.07
N ARG A 88 1.33 -10.43 -8.74
CA ARG A 88 0.82 -11.79 -9.04
C ARG A 88 1.77 -12.59 -9.93
N HIS A 89 2.30 -11.96 -10.98
CA HIS A 89 3.13 -12.65 -11.98
C HIS A 89 4.60 -12.72 -11.57
N ASN A 90 5.16 -11.61 -11.09
CA ASN A 90 6.58 -11.47 -10.76
C ASN A 90 6.90 -11.81 -9.29
N LYS A 91 5.88 -11.98 -8.45
CA LYS A 91 5.99 -12.27 -7.00
C LYS A 91 6.63 -11.17 -6.17
N THR A 92 6.96 -10.03 -6.78
CA THR A 92 7.50 -8.83 -6.15
C THR A 92 7.02 -7.58 -6.87
N THR A 93 7.04 -6.43 -6.18
CA THR A 93 6.86 -5.10 -6.76
C THR A 93 8.19 -4.39 -7.05
N LYS A 94 9.31 -5.00 -6.66
CA LYS A 94 10.66 -4.43 -6.81
C LYS A 94 10.92 -3.96 -8.25
N ARG A 95 11.50 -2.75 -8.38
CA ARG A 95 11.82 -2.07 -9.66
C ARG A 95 10.63 -1.74 -10.56
N SER A 96 9.41 -1.86 -10.05
CA SER A 96 8.20 -1.47 -10.74
C SER A 96 7.63 -0.21 -10.11
N TYR A 97 7.35 0.80 -10.93
CA TYR A 97 6.86 2.10 -10.48
C TYR A 97 5.57 2.49 -11.20
N VAL A 98 4.85 3.46 -10.64
CA VAL A 98 3.71 4.11 -11.29
C VAL A 98 4.17 5.43 -11.88
N TYR A 99 3.93 5.65 -13.18
CA TYR A 99 4.20 6.94 -13.80
C TYR A 99 2.92 7.78 -13.90
N LEU A 100 2.99 9.03 -13.47
CA LEU A 100 1.92 10.02 -13.65
C LEU A 100 2.24 10.87 -14.88
N SER A 101 1.44 10.71 -15.94
CA SER A 101 1.62 11.47 -17.17
C SER A 101 0.81 12.75 -17.17
N GLY A 102 1.47 13.92 -17.24
CA GLY A 102 0.79 15.22 -17.40
C GLY A 102 -0.13 15.26 -18.62
N TRP A 103 0.30 14.67 -19.74
CA TRP A 103 -0.54 14.50 -20.93
C TRP A 103 -1.87 13.78 -20.65
N MET A 104 -1.86 12.68 -19.89
CA MET A 104 -3.09 11.94 -19.56
C MET A 104 -3.97 12.71 -18.57
N VAL A 105 -3.35 13.50 -17.69
CA VAL A 105 -4.11 14.42 -16.81
C VAL A 105 -4.87 15.43 -17.67
N ALA A 106 -4.19 16.09 -18.60
CA ALA A 106 -4.83 17.05 -19.51
C ALA A 106 -5.94 16.39 -20.35
N ALA A 107 -5.69 15.20 -20.89
CA ALA A 107 -6.62 14.53 -21.79
C ALA A 107 -7.84 13.92 -21.08
N LEU A 108 -7.72 13.48 -19.82
CA LEU A 108 -8.72 12.61 -19.17
C LEU A 108 -9.19 13.09 -17.79
N ARG A 109 -8.48 14.01 -17.13
CA ARG A 109 -8.69 14.33 -15.71
C ARG A 109 -9.07 15.78 -15.44
N SER A 110 -9.08 16.63 -16.46
CA SER A 110 -9.51 18.01 -16.32
C SER A 110 -11.03 18.12 -16.18
N GLU A 111 -11.49 18.99 -15.28
CA GLU A 111 -12.90 19.38 -15.17
C GLU A 111 -13.43 20.04 -16.46
N PHE A 112 -12.55 20.57 -17.31
CA PHE A 112 -12.88 21.13 -18.62
C PHE A 112 -13.09 20.06 -19.71
N GLY A 113 -12.94 18.78 -19.39
CA GLY A 113 -12.89 17.70 -20.38
C GLY A 113 -11.52 17.60 -21.06
N PRO A 114 -11.41 16.91 -22.21
CA PRO A 114 -10.13 16.68 -22.87
C PRO A 114 -9.45 17.97 -23.33
N LEU A 115 -8.22 18.21 -22.86
CA LEU A 115 -7.37 19.32 -23.25
C LEU A 115 -6.07 18.83 -23.92
N PRO A 116 -5.44 19.64 -24.79
CA PRO A 116 -4.09 19.36 -25.25
C PRO A 116 -3.09 19.54 -24.11
N ASP A 117 -1.92 18.91 -24.25
CA ASP A 117 -0.84 18.93 -23.25
C ASP A 117 -0.07 20.26 -23.26
N GLN A 118 -0.74 21.29 -22.74
CA GLN A 118 -0.24 22.68 -22.67
C GLN A 118 -0.46 23.28 -21.28
N SER A 119 -0.61 22.43 -20.25
CA SER A 119 -0.80 22.86 -18.85
C SER A 119 -1.98 23.82 -18.62
N MET A 120 -3.07 23.67 -19.40
CA MET A 120 -4.26 24.53 -19.33
C MET A 120 -5.32 24.02 -18.34
N HIS A 121 -5.23 22.76 -17.89
CA HIS A 121 -6.12 22.21 -16.88
C HIS A 121 -5.85 22.83 -15.51
N GLU A 122 -6.83 22.72 -14.61
CA GLU A 122 -6.70 23.09 -13.23
C GLU A 122 -5.53 22.33 -12.57
N LYS A 123 -4.55 23.06 -12.03
CA LYS A 123 -3.30 22.46 -11.54
C LYS A 123 -3.49 21.43 -10.42
N THR A 124 -4.66 21.45 -9.76
CA THR A 124 -5.04 20.52 -8.69
C THR A 124 -5.32 19.11 -9.21
N SER A 125 -5.60 18.90 -10.50
CA SER A 125 -5.84 17.54 -11.05
C SER A 125 -4.61 16.64 -10.94
N VAL A 126 -3.41 17.22 -11.00
CA VAL A 126 -2.14 16.48 -10.85
C VAL A 126 -1.99 15.89 -9.44
N PRO A 127 -1.95 16.69 -8.35
CA PRO A 127 -1.87 16.13 -6.99
C PRO A 127 -3.10 15.30 -6.61
N ALA A 128 -4.30 15.62 -7.13
CA ALA A 128 -5.48 14.80 -6.90
C ALA A 128 -5.32 13.38 -7.47
N LEU A 129 -4.72 13.23 -8.66
CA LEU A 129 -4.41 11.91 -9.22
C LEU A 129 -3.35 11.17 -8.39
N ILE A 130 -2.34 11.87 -7.84
CA ILE A 130 -1.35 11.25 -6.95
C ILE A 130 -2.03 10.67 -5.70
N GLU A 131 -2.88 11.45 -5.04
CA GLU A 131 -3.62 11.01 -3.86
C GLU A 131 -4.57 9.85 -4.18
N GLU A 132 -5.27 9.91 -5.31
CA GLU A 132 -6.14 8.84 -5.78
C GLU A 132 -5.35 7.54 -6.02
N ILE A 133 -4.21 7.59 -6.72
CA ILE A 133 -3.36 6.43 -6.97
C ILE A 133 -2.99 5.75 -5.65
N TYR A 134 -2.46 6.52 -4.70
CA TYR A 134 -2.04 5.94 -3.43
C TYR A 134 -3.22 5.46 -2.57
N THR A 135 -4.39 6.10 -2.68
CA THR A 135 -5.61 5.60 -2.03
C THR A 135 -5.96 4.21 -2.53
N PHE A 136 -5.93 4.00 -3.85
CA PHE A 136 -6.24 2.69 -4.44
C PHE A 136 -5.16 1.63 -4.14
N LEU A 137 -3.88 2.00 -4.10
CA LEU A 137 -2.80 1.07 -3.74
C LEU A 137 -2.88 0.66 -2.26
N LYS A 138 -3.11 1.61 -1.36
CA LYS A 138 -3.35 1.32 0.07
C LYS A 138 -4.56 0.42 0.27
N GLN A 139 -5.63 0.65 -0.50
CA GLN A 139 -6.82 -0.20 -0.42
C GLN A 139 -6.55 -1.63 -0.92
N ALA A 140 -5.67 -1.81 -1.90
CA ALA A 140 -5.23 -3.13 -2.33
C ALA A 140 -4.48 -3.85 -1.20
N ASP A 141 -3.57 -3.16 -0.51
CA ASP A 141 -2.88 -3.70 0.66
C ASP A 141 -3.85 -4.12 1.76
N ALA A 142 -4.79 -3.25 2.13
CA ALA A 142 -5.76 -3.51 3.17
C ALA A 142 -6.59 -4.78 2.86
N ARG A 143 -6.99 -4.95 1.60
CA ARG A 143 -7.75 -6.13 1.14
C ARG A 143 -6.93 -7.41 1.20
N GLU A 144 -5.69 -7.40 0.70
CA GLU A 144 -4.84 -8.59 0.72
C GLU A 144 -4.44 -8.98 2.15
N LEU A 145 -4.20 -8.00 3.03
CA LEU A 145 -4.00 -8.24 4.46
C LEU A 145 -5.25 -8.81 5.14
N ASP A 146 -6.45 -8.35 4.78
CA ASP A 146 -7.71 -8.91 5.28
C ASP A 146 -7.85 -10.41 4.94
N HIS A 147 -7.47 -10.81 3.73
CA HIS A 147 -7.43 -12.22 3.36
C HIS A 147 -6.47 -13.02 4.24
N LEU A 148 -5.27 -12.49 4.51
CA LEU A 148 -4.32 -13.14 5.42
C LEU A 148 -4.83 -13.24 6.86
N TYR A 149 -5.58 -12.24 7.36
CA TYR A 149 -6.19 -12.31 8.68
C TYR A 149 -7.34 -13.33 8.76
N LYS A 150 -8.11 -13.50 7.68
CA LYS A 150 -9.11 -14.57 7.59
C LYS A 150 -8.46 -15.96 7.59
N ASP A 151 -7.35 -16.11 6.87
CA ASP A 151 -6.55 -17.33 6.89
C ASP A 151 -6.00 -17.61 8.29
N LEU A 152 -5.59 -16.56 9.02
CA LEU A 152 -5.10 -16.68 10.40
C LEU A 152 -6.21 -17.16 11.34
N ASP A 153 -7.42 -16.62 11.23
CA ASP A 153 -8.58 -17.05 12.01
C ASP A 153 -8.94 -18.51 11.72
N GLN A 154 -8.92 -18.91 10.44
CA GLN A 154 -9.17 -20.28 10.05
C GLN A 154 -8.10 -21.24 10.57
N ALA A 155 -6.83 -20.85 10.52
CA ALA A 155 -5.73 -21.64 11.07
C ALA A 155 -5.88 -21.83 12.60
N LYS A 156 -6.24 -20.76 13.33
CA LYS A 156 -6.52 -20.83 14.78
C LYS A 156 -7.71 -21.76 15.08
N ALA A 157 -8.79 -21.68 14.31
CA ALA A 157 -10.01 -22.44 14.55
C ALA A 157 -9.84 -23.94 14.29
N ASN A 158 -9.05 -24.31 13.28
CA ASN A 158 -8.91 -25.70 12.82
C ASN A 158 -7.61 -26.38 13.26
N GLY A 159 -6.81 -25.73 14.12
CA GLY A 159 -5.50 -26.25 14.55
C GLY A 159 -4.46 -26.32 13.42
N GLY A 160 -4.57 -25.43 12.44
CA GLY A 160 -3.61 -25.31 11.33
C GLY A 160 -2.32 -24.61 11.74
N ASP A 161 -1.45 -24.38 10.76
CA ASP A 161 -0.16 -23.71 10.98
C ASP A 161 -0.33 -22.19 11.10
N VAL A 162 -0.58 -21.74 12.34
CA VAL A 162 -0.71 -20.32 12.69
C VAL A 162 0.59 -19.55 12.40
N GLN A 163 1.76 -20.16 12.61
CA GLN A 163 3.03 -19.48 12.45
C GLN A 163 3.30 -19.14 10.98
N ALA A 164 3.01 -20.08 10.06
CA ALA A 164 3.16 -19.84 8.63
C ALA A 164 2.29 -18.67 8.12
N VAL A 165 1.10 -18.46 8.67
CA VAL A 165 0.25 -17.31 8.29
C VAL A 165 0.77 -16.01 8.89
N LEU A 166 1.23 -16.03 10.14
CA LEU A 166 1.87 -14.88 10.78
C LEU A 166 3.11 -14.41 10.00
N ASP A 167 3.92 -15.34 9.51
CA ASP A 167 5.09 -15.03 8.70
C ASP A 167 4.72 -14.34 7.38
N LYS A 168 3.58 -14.71 6.76
CA LYS A 168 3.06 -14.03 5.57
C LYS A 168 2.58 -12.61 5.86
N ILE A 169 1.95 -12.39 7.01
CA ILE A 169 1.48 -11.07 7.45
C ILE A 169 2.68 -10.15 7.70
N ASP A 170 3.68 -10.63 8.43
CA ASP A 170 4.87 -9.84 8.78
C ASP A 170 5.75 -9.51 7.57
N ASN A 171 5.84 -10.43 6.60
CA ASN A 171 6.59 -10.23 5.37
C ASN A 171 5.72 -9.72 4.21
N PHE A 172 4.54 -9.17 4.50
CA PHE A 172 3.66 -8.63 3.47
C PHE A 172 4.35 -7.48 2.72
N GLU A 173 4.61 -7.71 1.43
CA GLU A 173 5.12 -6.68 0.52
C GLU A 173 3.98 -5.74 0.08
N SER A 174 4.18 -4.43 0.20
CA SER A 174 3.16 -3.44 -0.17
C SER A 174 3.02 -3.29 -1.69
N HIS A 175 1.83 -2.91 -2.16
CA HIS A 175 1.60 -2.41 -3.52
C HIS A 175 1.96 -0.93 -3.69
N VAL A 176 2.26 -0.21 -2.60
CA VAL A 176 2.80 1.15 -2.65
C VAL A 176 4.27 1.07 -3.11
N VAL A 177 4.59 1.80 -4.18
CA VAL A 177 5.92 1.86 -4.81
C VAL A 177 6.30 3.29 -5.18
#